data_AF-A0A2V9PND3-F1
#
_entry.id   AF-A0A2V9PND3-F1
#
_cell.length_a   1.000
_cell.length_b   1.000
_cell.length_c   1.000
_cell.angle_alpha   90.00
_cell.angle_beta   90.00
_cell.angle_gamma   90.00
#
_symmetry.space_group_name_H-M   'P 1'
#
loop_
_entity.id
_entity.type
_entity.pdbx_description
1 polymer ?
#
loop_
_entity_poly.entity_id
_entity_poly.type
_entity_poly.pdbx_seq_one_letter_code
_entity_poly.pdbx_strand_id
1 'polypeptide(L)'
;LGTHTHVPTADERVLPKGTAYITDVGMTGPYEGVIGVNKEQIIGRFLSNMPVRFEPATGDVRLSAVVIESDDTTGHARSIQRIMLS
;
A
#
# COMPACT_ATOMS: atom_id res chain seq x y z
N LEU A 1 -1.76 -7.45 -8.63
CA LEU A 1 -1.66 -6.70 -7.36
C LEU A 1 -1.64 -5.23 -7.71
N GLY A 2 -2.56 -4.43 -7.20
CA GLY A 2 -2.47 -2.98 -7.40
C GLY A 2 -1.50 -2.34 -6.42
N THR A 3 -1.03 -1.15 -6.79
CA THR A 3 -0.15 -0.26 -6.02
C THR A 3 -0.57 1.17 -6.35
N HIS A 4 0.13 2.18 -5.80
CA HIS A 4 0.04 3.63 -6.08
C HIS A 4 -0.71 4.44 -5.04
N THR A 5 -1.81 3.94 -4.47
CA THR A 5 -2.64 4.74 -3.56
C THR A 5 -2.04 4.87 -2.16
N HIS A 6 -1.01 4.07 -1.86
CA HIS A 6 -0.27 4.02 -0.60
C HIS A 6 -1.08 3.54 0.61
N VAL A 7 -2.35 3.18 0.42
CA VAL A 7 -3.23 2.67 1.47
C VAL A 7 -3.59 1.21 1.15
N PRO A 8 -3.27 0.25 2.03
CA PRO A 8 -3.59 -1.15 1.80
C PRO A 8 -5.11 -1.36 1.81
N THR A 9 -5.64 -2.12 0.85
CA THR A 9 -7.03 -2.56 0.84
C THR A 9 -7.19 -3.93 1.51
N ALA A 10 -8.39 -4.24 1.98
CA ALA A 10 -8.73 -5.51 2.64
C ALA A 10 -9.54 -6.45 1.73
N ASP A 11 -9.31 -6.37 0.42
CA ASP A 11 -10.00 -7.12 -0.62
C ASP A 11 -9.13 -8.22 -1.23
N GLU A 12 -8.06 -8.62 -0.53
CA GLU A 12 -7.20 -9.72 -0.96
C GLU A 12 -7.98 -11.02 -1.15
N ARG A 13 -7.89 -11.62 -2.34
CA ARG A 13 -8.56 -12.88 -2.65
C ARG A 13 -7.92 -13.61 -3.82
N VAL A 14 -8.17 -14.91 -3.89
CA VAL A 14 -7.98 -15.69 -5.11
C VAL A 14 -9.27 -15.60 -5.95
N LEU A 15 -9.14 -15.21 -7.21
CA LEU A 15 -10.25 -15.12 -8.17
C LEU A 15 -10.66 -16.52 -8.67
N PRO A 16 -11.87 -16.70 -9.25
CA PRO A 16 -12.38 -18.02 -9.66
C PRO A 16 -11.47 -18.83 -10.61
N LYS A 17 -10.57 -18.16 -11.34
CA LYS A 17 -9.61 -18.78 -12.27
C LYS A 17 -8.18 -18.84 -11.69
N GLY A 18 -8.03 -18.80 -10.37
CA GLY A 18 -6.75 -19.02 -9.70
C GLY A 18 -5.82 -17.80 -9.64
N THR A 19 -6.25 -16.62 -10.09
CA THR A 19 -5.42 -15.40 -10.02
C THR A 19 -5.54 -14.73 -8.64
N ALA A 20 -4.42 -14.48 -7.95
CA ALA A 20 -4.40 -13.66 -6.76
C ALA A 20 -4.64 -12.17 -7.08
N TYR A 21 -5.48 -11.52 -6.28
CA TYR A 21 -5.92 -10.14 -6.49
C TYR A 21 -5.94 -9.37 -5.18
N ILE A 22 -5.59 -8.09 -5.25
CA ILE A 22 -5.80 -7.05 -4.23
C ILE A 22 -5.83 -5.70 -4.96
N THR A 23 -6.72 -4.79 -4.55
CA THR A 23 -6.83 -3.45 -5.16
C THR A 23 -5.57 -2.61 -4.92
N ASP A 24 -5.02 -2.60 -3.70
CA ASP A 24 -3.74 -1.94 -3.42
C ASP A 24 -2.99 -2.67 -2.29
N VAL A 25 -1.72 -2.98 -2.52
CA VAL A 25 -0.83 -3.59 -1.51
C VAL A 25 -0.51 -2.60 -0.37
N GLY A 26 -0.61 -1.30 -0.61
CA GLY A 26 -0.21 -0.24 0.31
C GLY A 26 1.23 0.22 0.09
N MET A 27 1.73 1.04 1.01
CA MET A 27 3.07 1.61 0.98
C MET A 27 3.97 0.95 2.04
N THR A 28 5.25 0.82 1.72
CA THR A 28 6.32 0.61 2.72
C THR A 28 7.04 1.94 2.92
N GLY A 29 6.97 2.49 4.12
CA GLY A 29 7.44 3.84 4.41
C GLY A 29 6.75 4.49 5.60
N PRO A 30 6.91 5.82 5.77
CA PRO A 30 6.40 6.55 6.92
C PRO A 30 4.87 6.64 6.90
N TYR A 31 4.23 6.07 7.92
CA TYR A 31 2.78 6.04 8.08
C TYR A 31 2.24 7.29 8.79
N GLU A 32 3.08 7.97 9.59
CA GLU A 32 2.79 9.28 10.18
C GLU A 32 3.00 10.44 9.18
N GLY A 33 2.41 10.32 7.99
CA GLY A 33 2.43 11.33 6.94
C GLY A 33 1.14 11.30 6.11
N VAL A 34 1.08 12.10 5.05
CA VAL A 34 0.03 12.01 4.04
C VAL A 34 0.63 11.38 2.79
N ILE A 35 0.32 10.10 2.56
CA ILE A 35 0.82 9.33 1.40
C ILE A 35 2.37 9.32 1.37
N GLY A 36 3.01 9.32 2.56
CA GLY A 36 4.46 9.29 2.73
C GLY A 36 5.15 10.67 2.79
N VAL A 37 4.41 11.76 2.61
CA VAL A 37 4.91 13.14 2.69
C VAL A 37 4.63 13.73 4.07
N ASN A 38 5.47 14.66 4.52
CA ASN A 38 5.22 15.45 5.72
C ASN A 38 3.78 16.03 5.71
N LYS A 39 3.03 15.75 6.79
CA LYS A 39 1.59 16.07 6.86
C LYS A 39 1.32 17.57 6.88
N GLU A 40 2.16 18.37 7.55
CA GLU A 40 2.00 19.82 7.63
C GLU A 40 2.13 20.49 6.26
N GLN A 41 3.06 20.04 5.42
CA GLN A 41 3.23 20.53 4.05
C GLN A 41 1.99 20.26 3.20
N ILE A 42 1.45 19.04 3.25
CA ILE A 42 0.26 18.66 2.47
C ILE A 42 -0.98 19.41 2.95
N ILE A 43 -1.20 19.51 4.26
CA ILE A 43 -2.30 20.28 4.84
C ILE A 43 -2.20 21.76 4.42
N GLY A 44 -1.02 22.36 4.55
CA GLY A 44 -0.78 23.75 4.15
C GLY A 44 -1.06 24.00 2.67
N ARG A 45 -0.67 23.07 1.79
CA ARG A 45 -1.00 23.13 0.35
C ARG A 45 -2.50 23.13 0.09
N PHE A 46 -3.25 22.22 0.72
CA PHE A 46 -4.70 22.13 0.54
C PHE A 46 -5.45 23.36 1.07
N LEU A 47 -4.99 23.95 2.18
CA LEU A 47 -5.62 25.14 2.76
C LEU A 47 -5.30 26.42 1.99
N SER A 48 -4.06 26.57 1.52
CA SER A 48 -3.59 27.80 0.86
C SER A 48 -3.71 27.80 -0.65
N ASN A 49 -3.86 26.61 -1.28
CA ASN A 49 -3.71 26.39 -2.73
C ASN A 49 -2.35 26.85 -3.31
N MET A 50 -1.35 27.12 -2.48
CA MET A 50 -0.03 27.53 -2.91
C MET A 50 0.88 26.31 -3.14
N PRO A 51 1.84 26.38 -4.09
CA PRO A 51 2.84 25.34 -4.26
C PRO A 51 3.69 25.16 -2.99
N VAL A 52 3.97 23.92 -2.63
CA VAL A 52 4.89 23.56 -1.54
C VAL A 52 5.86 22.49 -2.04
N ARG A 53 7.05 22.44 -1.44
CA ARG A 53 7.97 21.32 -1.63
C ARG A 53 7.45 20.10 -0.87
N PHE A 54 7.58 18.91 -1.45
CA PHE A 54 7.29 17.66 -0.75
C PHE A 54 8.55 17.08 -0.14
N GLU A 55 8.54 16.94 1.16
CA GLU A 55 9.58 16.28 1.94
C GLU A 55 9.01 15.00 2.55
N PRO A 56 9.74 13.88 2.50
CA PRO A 56 9.29 12.63 3.13
C PRO A 56 9.01 12.82 4.62
N ALA A 57 7.95 12.18 5.11
CA ALA A 57 7.76 12.04 6.55
C ALA A 57 8.84 11.09 7.15
N THR A 58 9.08 11.17 8.45
CA THR A 58 10.14 10.39 9.12
C THR A 58 9.65 9.50 10.28
N GLY A 59 8.40 9.68 10.72
CA GLY A 59 7.79 8.90 11.80
C GLY A 59 7.12 7.61 11.32
N ASP A 60 6.97 6.66 12.25
CA ASP A 60 6.16 5.42 12.12
C ASP A 60 6.37 4.68 10.79
N VAL A 61 7.58 4.16 10.57
CA VAL A 61 7.89 3.42 9.34
C VAL A 61 7.24 2.04 9.40
N ARG A 62 6.34 1.79 8.45
CA ARG A 62 5.62 0.51 8.34
C ARG A 62 5.95 -0.20 7.04
N LEU A 63 5.80 -1.52 7.04
CA LEU A 63 5.88 -2.35 5.84
C LEU A 63 4.50 -2.87 5.47
N SER A 64 4.13 -2.68 4.20
CA SER A 64 2.95 -3.30 3.60
C SER A 64 3.40 -4.26 2.50
N ALA A 65 2.95 -5.51 2.58
CA ALA A 65 3.29 -6.55 1.61
C ALA A 65 2.14 -7.55 1.45
N VAL A 66 2.26 -8.44 0.47
CA VAL A 66 1.39 -9.62 0.34
C VAL A 66 2.25 -10.87 0.15
N VAL A 67 1.83 -11.96 0.75
CA VAL A 67 2.38 -13.31 0.55
C VAL A 67 1.38 -14.09 -0.29
N ILE A 68 1.84 -14.68 -1.37
CA ILE A 68 1.03 -15.49 -2.28
C ILE A 68 1.67 -16.87 -2.37
N GLU A 69 0.89 -17.90 -2.06
CA GLU A 69 1.27 -19.28 -2.33
C GLU A 69 0.74 -19.68 -3.70
N SER A 70 1.61 -20.19 -4.58
CA SER A 70 1.24 -20.72 -5.89
C SER A 70 1.29 -22.24 -5.89
N ASP A 71 0.44 -22.86 -6.68
CA ASP A 71 0.53 -24.27 -7.01
C ASP A 71 1.54 -24.48 -8.15
N ASP A 72 2.56 -25.31 -7.91
CA ASP A 72 3.67 -25.52 -8.85
C ASP A 72 3.28 -26.25 -10.15
N THR A 73 2.16 -26.98 -10.14
CA THR A 73 1.71 -27.74 -11.31
C THR A 73 0.81 -26.91 -12.22
N THR A 74 -0.09 -26.13 -11.62
CA THR A 74 -1.11 -25.35 -12.35
C THR A 74 -0.75 -23.88 -12.52
N GLY A 75 0.18 -23.34 -11.71
CA GLY A 75 0.50 -21.92 -11.66
C GLY A 75 -0.59 -21.06 -11.00
N HIS A 76 -1.64 -21.66 -10.47
CA HIS A 76 -2.72 -20.95 -9.79
C HIS A 76 -2.31 -20.57 -8.37
N ALA A 77 -2.73 -19.39 -7.91
CA ALA A 77 -2.61 -19.01 -6.50
C ALA A 77 -3.54 -19.88 -5.64
N ARG A 78 -2.97 -20.48 -4.58
CA ARG A 78 -3.70 -21.20 -3.52
C ARG A 78 -4.22 -20.25 -2.46
N SER A 79 -3.42 -19.23 -2.13
CA SER A 79 -3.73 -18.27 -1.08
C SER A 79 -3.10 -16.91 -1.39
N ILE A 80 -3.66 -15.87 -0.80
CA ILE A 80 -3.06 -14.54 -0.69
C ILE A 80 -3.31 -14.04 0.74
N GLN A 81 -2.25 -13.56 1.39
CA GLN A 81 -2.30 -12.99 2.73
C GLN A 81 -1.62 -11.62 2.72
N ARG A 82 -2.31 -10.59 3.21
CA ARG A 82 -1.72 -9.28 3.41
C ARG A 82 -0.90 -9.23 4.70
N ILE A 83 0.23 -8.54 4.64
CA ILE A 83 1.17 -8.32 5.73
C ILE A 83 1.27 -6.83 6.00
N MET A 84 1.08 -6.45 7.26
CA MET A 84 1.27 -5.10 7.78
C MET A 84 2.17 -5.19 9.02
N LEU A 85 3.39 -4.64 8.94
CA LEU A 85 4.33 -4.59 10.07
C LEU A 85 4.54 -3.14 10.48
N SER A 86 4.51 -2.91 11.79
CA SER A 86 4.70 -1.62 12.46
C SER A 86 5.81 -1.71 13.49
#